data_AF-A0AAF0JTJ7-F1
#
_entry.id   AF-A0AAF0JTJ7-F1
#
_cell.length_a   1.000
_cell.length_b   1.000
_cell.length_c   1.000
_cell.angle_alpha   90.00
_cell.angle_beta   90.00
_cell.angle_gamma   90.00
#
_symmetry.space_group_name_H-M   'P 1'
#
loop_
_entity.id
_entity.type
_entity.pdbx_description
1 polymer ?
#
loop_
_entity_poly.entity_id
_entity_poly.type
_entity_poly.pdbx_seq_one_letter_code
_entity_poly.pdbx_strand_id
1 'polypeptide(L)'
;MKKWNITLSFLFVVLFCANVSGATVDDNVYNALAPCYSENLIASYGPVPVFDGDNKLKSAGKSTLFTDNDTFQKEWYQKMHQLYENTKCEIDEKYSYPRGPVISYGTDALGSVIIGIYEKEETDSAFREKIYSTIKSEADLLGIDDLPVIFFIAPMPELQSSRTDNWRPIIGGIQGGSDIGPCSIGFAATRNGQNGFVTTGHIGDTGATVYQPNFKTRWAQSQSLQEGQHLIHHLSSTAMLQLKSLKVL
;
A
#
# COMPACT_ATOMS: atom_id res chain seq x y z
N MET A 1 58.55 33.19 25.31
CA MET A 1 57.14 33.58 25.60
C MET A 1 56.39 33.54 24.27
N LYS A 2 55.52 32.55 24.02
CA LYS A 2 54.02 32.66 24.03
C LYS A 2 53.53 33.85 23.17
N LYS A 3 52.69 33.77 22.12
CA LYS A 3 51.84 32.76 21.43
C LYS A 3 51.52 33.36 20.01
N TRP A 4 51.33 32.66 18.88
CA TRP A 4 50.16 31.86 18.41
C TRP A 4 48.78 32.45 18.82
N ASN A 5 47.73 32.60 18.01
CA ASN A 5 47.45 32.31 16.60
C ASN A 5 46.05 32.88 16.27
N ILE A 6 45.80 33.11 14.97
CA ILE A 6 44.57 32.83 14.21
C ILE A 6 43.23 33.49 14.61
N THR A 7 42.75 34.26 13.63
CA THR A 7 41.38 34.70 13.31
C THR A 7 40.33 33.59 13.43
N LEU A 8 39.19 33.88 14.08
CA LEU A 8 38.01 33.01 14.06
C LEU A 8 36.82 33.72 13.41
N SER A 9 36.36 33.09 12.33
CA SER A 9 35.30 33.51 11.41
C SER A 9 33.92 33.65 12.05
N PHE A 10 33.13 34.50 11.40
CA PHE A 10 31.70 34.70 11.57
C PHE A 10 30.90 33.38 11.63
N LEU A 11 30.07 33.30 12.67
CA LEU A 11 29.07 32.27 12.94
C LEU A 11 27.90 32.42 11.96
N PHE A 12 27.80 31.55 10.95
CA PHE A 12 26.57 31.36 10.18
C PHE A 12 25.76 30.23 10.84
N VAL A 13 24.74 30.61 11.62
CA VAL A 13 23.75 29.65 12.13
C VAL A 13 22.82 29.29 10.98
N VAL A 14 23.14 28.21 10.27
CA VAL A 14 22.19 27.55 9.38
C VAL A 14 21.27 26.71 10.25
N LEU A 15 20.06 27.20 10.51
CA LEU A 15 18.95 26.36 10.96
C LEU A 15 18.62 25.37 9.83
N PHE A 16 19.19 24.17 9.90
CA PHE A 16 18.65 23.02 9.20
C PHE A 16 17.38 22.58 9.94
N CYS A 17 16.23 23.08 9.51
CA CYS A 17 14.97 22.38 9.74
C CYS A 17 14.93 21.15 8.84
N ALA A 18 15.66 20.10 9.21
CA ALA A 18 15.41 18.77 8.67
C ALA A 18 14.11 18.27 9.31
N ASN A 19 12.98 18.50 8.64
CA ASN A 19 11.81 17.66 8.85
C ASN A 19 12.16 16.28 8.28
N VAL A 20 12.72 15.43 9.14
CA VAL A 20 12.80 13.99 8.89
C VAL A 20 11.37 13.47 9.01
N SER A 21 10.74 13.21 7.87
CA SER A 21 9.50 12.46 7.78
C SER A 21 9.82 11.00 8.08
N GLY A 22 9.80 10.61 9.34
CA GLY A 22 9.82 9.20 9.72
C GLY A 22 8.48 8.55 9.42
N ALA A 23 8.48 7.54 8.55
CA ALA A 23 7.34 6.67 8.38
C ALA A 23 7.36 5.67 9.54
N THR A 24 6.55 5.91 10.57
CA THR A 24 6.28 4.88 11.58
C THR A 24 5.32 3.88 10.95
N VAL A 25 5.70 2.59 10.93
CA VAL A 25 4.78 1.52 10.54
C VAL A 25 3.75 1.39 11.66
N ASP A 26 2.51 1.76 11.36
CA ASP A 26 1.38 1.72 12.29
C ASP A 26 1.14 0.29 12.81
N ASP A 27 0.92 0.13 14.12
CA ASP A 27 0.50 -1.13 14.77
C ASP A 27 -0.69 -1.80 14.05
N ASN A 28 -1.54 -1.01 13.40
CA ASN A 28 -2.64 -1.50 12.58
C ASN A 28 -2.19 -2.34 11.36
N VAL A 29 -1.01 -2.06 10.80
CA VAL A 29 -0.43 -2.86 9.69
C VAL A 29 -0.11 -4.27 10.19
N TYR A 30 0.39 -4.38 11.42
CA TYR A 30 0.70 -5.67 12.04
C TYR A 30 -0.58 -6.47 12.33
N ASN A 31 -1.62 -5.82 12.85
CA ASN A 31 -2.91 -6.47 13.12
C ASN A 31 -3.59 -6.97 11.84
N ALA A 32 -3.49 -6.23 10.74
CA ALA A 32 -4.05 -6.63 9.45
C ALA A 32 -3.31 -7.84 8.85
N LEU A 33 -2.02 -7.95 9.13
CA LEU A 33 -1.17 -9.04 8.64
C LEU A 33 -1.25 -10.27 9.53
N ALA A 34 -1.44 -10.12 10.85
CA ALA A 34 -1.32 -11.19 11.85
C ALA A 34 -1.99 -12.53 11.49
N PRO A 35 -3.26 -12.59 10.99
CA PRO A 35 -3.88 -13.87 10.62
C PRO A 35 -3.09 -14.67 9.57
N CYS A 36 -2.38 -13.99 8.66
CA CYS A 36 -1.53 -14.65 7.66
C CYS A 36 -0.28 -15.32 8.28
N TYR A 37 0.19 -14.83 9.44
CA TYR A 37 1.44 -15.26 10.09
C TYR A 37 1.19 -16.21 11.25
N SER A 38 0.02 -16.16 11.89
CA SER A 38 -0.33 -17.03 13.03
C SER A 38 -1.28 -18.16 12.65
N GLU A 39 -2.37 -17.85 11.96
CA GLU A 39 -3.45 -18.82 11.70
C GLU A 39 -3.26 -19.58 10.39
N ASN A 40 -2.82 -18.90 9.34
CA ASN A 40 -2.72 -19.47 7.99
C ASN A 40 -1.29 -19.86 7.60
N LEU A 41 -0.31 -19.71 8.49
CA LEU A 41 1.09 -20.01 8.24
C LEU A 41 1.29 -21.53 8.02
N ILE A 42 1.95 -21.89 6.92
CA ILE A 42 2.30 -23.28 6.58
C ILE A 42 3.80 -23.52 6.73
N ALA A 43 4.62 -22.54 6.32
CA ALA A 43 6.08 -22.62 6.43
C ALA A 43 6.70 -21.23 6.39
N SER A 44 7.89 -21.10 6.98
CA SER A 44 8.67 -19.88 6.94
C SER A 44 10.17 -20.16 6.84
N TYR A 45 10.90 -19.28 6.20
CA TYR A 45 12.34 -19.34 6.02
C TYR A 45 12.97 -17.98 6.39
N GLY A 46 14.15 -17.99 7.01
CA GLY A 46 14.85 -16.77 7.38
C GLY A 46 14.22 -15.99 8.55
N PRO A 47 14.59 -14.72 8.74
CA PRO A 47 14.20 -13.91 9.90
C PRO A 47 12.80 -13.28 9.73
N VAL A 48 11.76 -14.11 9.74
CA VAL A 48 10.37 -13.66 9.62
C VAL A 48 9.82 -13.04 10.92
N PRO A 49 8.79 -12.16 10.83
CA PRO A 49 8.05 -11.70 12.01
C PRO A 49 7.41 -12.86 12.78
N VAL A 50 7.37 -12.74 14.12
CA VAL A 50 6.77 -13.72 15.03
C VAL A 50 5.73 -13.03 15.89
N PHE A 51 4.56 -13.65 15.99
CA PHE A 51 3.43 -13.20 16.80
C PHE A 51 3.15 -14.20 17.93
N ASP A 52 2.57 -13.74 19.04
CA ASP A 52 2.03 -14.65 20.06
C ASP A 52 0.58 -15.06 19.78
N GLY A 53 0.03 -15.91 20.66
CA GLY A 53 -1.35 -16.40 20.56
C GLY A 53 -2.43 -15.32 20.71
N ASP A 54 -2.06 -14.10 21.13
CA ASP A 54 -2.95 -12.93 21.17
C ASP A 54 -2.76 -12.03 19.93
N ASN A 55 -2.09 -12.53 18.88
CA ASN A 55 -1.72 -11.79 17.68
C ASN A 55 -0.85 -10.54 17.94
N LYS A 56 -0.10 -10.51 19.04
CA LYS A 56 0.85 -9.41 19.32
C LYS A 56 2.23 -9.74 18.80
N LEU A 57 2.87 -8.75 18.18
CA LEU A 57 4.23 -8.87 17.66
C LEU A 57 5.22 -9.18 18.79
N LYS A 58 5.94 -10.29 18.68
CA LYS A 58 7.06 -10.67 19.56
C LYS A 58 8.41 -10.34 18.94
N SER A 59 8.52 -10.48 17.63
CA SER A 59 9.72 -10.15 16.86
C SER A 59 9.29 -9.59 15.52
N ALA A 60 9.86 -8.44 15.13
CA ALA A 60 9.58 -7.83 13.84
C ALA A 60 10.40 -8.46 12.68
N GLY A 61 11.22 -9.48 12.97
CA GLY A 61 12.10 -10.08 11.97
C GLY A 61 13.06 -9.05 11.37
N LYS A 62 13.20 -9.05 10.03
CA LYS A 62 14.06 -8.09 9.32
C LYS A 62 13.66 -6.63 9.53
N SER A 63 12.36 -6.35 9.75
CA SER A 63 11.88 -4.97 9.94
C SER A 63 12.37 -4.30 11.23
N THR A 64 12.97 -5.05 12.17
CA THR A 64 13.65 -4.47 13.35
C THR A 64 14.80 -3.52 12.99
N LEU A 65 15.33 -3.64 11.76
CA LEU A 65 16.39 -2.80 11.25
C LEU A 65 15.85 -1.52 10.60
N PHE A 66 14.52 -1.37 10.48
CA PHE A 66 13.92 -0.17 9.90
C PHE A 66 13.85 0.95 10.95
N THR A 67 14.74 1.94 10.84
CA THR A 67 14.82 3.11 11.75
C THR A 67 13.89 4.24 11.31
N ASP A 68 13.79 5.33 12.06
CA ASP A 68 12.87 6.44 11.74
C ASP A 68 13.29 7.33 10.55
N ASN A 69 14.44 7.09 9.89
CA ASN A 69 14.94 7.92 8.78
C ASN A 69 15.53 7.08 7.63
N ASP A 70 14.73 6.16 7.11
CA ASP A 70 15.27 4.86 6.75
C ASP A 70 15.70 4.66 5.30
N THR A 71 16.89 5.17 5.00
CA THR A 71 17.67 4.78 3.83
C THR A 71 17.77 3.24 3.71
N PHE A 72 17.89 2.53 4.83
CA PHE A 72 17.99 1.07 4.84
C PHE A 72 16.69 0.40 4.38
N GLN A 73 15.53 0.75 4.91
CA GLN A 73 14.22 0.27 4.44
C GLN A 73 14.03 0.55 2.95
N LYS A 74 14.42 1.74 2.49
CA LYS A 74 14.35 2.08 1.06
C LYS A 74 15.24 1.17 0.22
N GLU A 75 16.51 0.99 0.61
CA GLU A 75 17.45 0.09 -0.07
C GLU A 75 16.98 -1.36 -0.03
N TRP A 76 16.43 -1.80 1.10
CA TRP A 76 15.83 -3.11 1.27
C TRP A 76 14.67 -3.31 0.31
N TYR A 77 13.68 -2.41 0.29
CA TYR A 77 12.55 -2.53 -0.63
C TYR A 77 12.95 -2.39 -2.10
N GLN A 78 14.00 -1.65 -2.41
CA GLN A 78 14.58 -1.63 -3.76
C GLN A 78 15.14 -3.00 -4.15
N LYS A 79 15.90 -3.64 -3.25
CA LYS A 79 16.40 -5.01 -3.45
C LYS A 79 15.28 -6.03 -3.56
N MET A 80 14.26 -5.94 -2.70
CA MET A 80 13.09 -6.84 -2.73
C MET A 80 12.26 -6.67 -4.00
N HIS A 81 12.08 -5.43 -4.46
CA HIS A 81 11.42 -5.17 -5.75
C HIS A 81 12.22 -5.78 -6.91
N GLN A 82 13.55 -5.60 -6.92
CA GLN A 82 14.40 -6.21 -7.94
C GLN A 82 14.36 -7.74 -7.89
N LEU A 83 14.38 -8.33 -6.69
CA LEU A 83 14.20 -9.77 -6.49
C LEU A 83 12.88 -10.26 -7.09
N TYR A 84 11.77 -9.57 -6.79
CA TYR A 84 10.47 -9.87 -7.37
C TYR A 84 10.49 -9.77 -8.90
N GLU A 85 11.02 -8.68 -9.46
CA GLU A 85 11.09 -8.49 -10.91
C GLU A 85 11.91 -9.59 -11.61
N ASN A 86 13.00 -10.05 -10.98
CA ASN A 86 13.87 -11.08 -11.53
C ASN A 86 13.26 -12.48 -11.45
N THR A 87 12.36 -12.74 -10.50
CA THR A 87 11.80 -14.07 -10.23
C THR A 87 10.35 -14.23 -10.69
N LYS A 88 9.58 -13.14 -10.86
CA LYS A 88 8.13 -13.19 -11.11
C LYS A 88 7.74 -14.05 -12.31
N CYS A 89 8.51 -14.03 -13.40
CA CYS A 89 8.20 -14.82 -14.59
C CYS A 89 8.38 -16.31 -14.32
N GLU A 90 9.48 -16.70 -13.67
CA GLU A 90 9.71 -18.10 -13.34
C GLU A 90 8.67 -18.63 -12.34
N ILE A 91 8.32 -17.81 -11.34
CA ILE A 91 7.27 -18.16 -10.38
C ILE A 91 5.91 -18.31 -11.09
N ASP A 92 5.55 -17.35 -11.94
CA ASP A 92 4.28 -17.35 -12.67
C ASP A 92 4.14 -18.53 -13.64
N GLU A 93 5.21 -18.84 -14.36
CA GLU A 93 5.19 -19.91 -15.34
C GLU A 93 5.10 -21.30 -14.67
N LYS A 94 5.83 -21.51 -13.58
CA LYS A 94 6.01 -22.84 -12.97
C LYS A 94 5.07 -23.15 -11.81
N TYR A 95 4.68 -22.15 -11.01
CA TYR A 95 4.02 -22.40 -9.72
C TYR A 95 2.67 -21.69 -9.58
N SER A 96 2.40 -20.65 -10.36
CA SER A 96 1.15 -19.89 -10.25
C SER A 96 -0.07 -20.62 -10.80
N TYR A 97 -1.20 -20.38 -10.17
CA TYR A 97 -2.52 -20.82 -10.61
C TYR A 97 -2.84 -20.28 -12.01
N PRO A 98 -3.48 -21.07 -12.90
CA PRO A 98 -4.02 -22.41 -12.68
C PRO A 98 -3.02 -23.56 -12.91
N ARG A 99 -1.75 -23.27 -13.20
CA ARG A 99 -0.73 -24.30 -13.50
C ARG A 99 -0.08 -24.89 -12.25
N GLY A 100 -0.15 -24.15 -11.15
CA GLY A 100 0.25 -24.61 -9.83
C GLY A 100 -0.59 -23.95 -8.73
N PRO A 101 -0.24 -24.21 -7.47
CA PRO A 101 -1.07 -23.84 -6.33
C PRO A 101 -0.85 -22.41 -5.81
N VAL A 102 0.12 -21.66 -6.36
CA VAL A 102 0.43 -20.29 -5.90
C VAL A 102 -0.59 -19.30 -6.47
N ILE A 103 -1.26 -18.54 -5.62
CA ILE A 103 -2.24 -17.51 -6.02
C ILE A 103 -1.81 -16.08 -5.68
N SER A 104 -0.78 -15.93 -4.85
CA SER A 104 -0.15 -14.64 -4.61
C SER A 104 1.34 -14.78 -4.37
N TYR A 105 2.09 -13.83 -4.89
CA TYR A 105 3.55 -13.73 -4.74
C TYR A 105 3.92 -12.25 -4.68
N GLY A 106 4.63 -11.83 -3.63
CA GLY A 106 5.02 -10.43 -3.47
C GLY A 106 5.83 -10.17 -2.20
N THR A 107 5.90 -8.89 -1.82
CA THR A 107 6.57 -8.44 -0.59
C THR A 107 5.58 -7.74 0.32
N ASP A 108 5.62 -8.05 1.62
CA ASP A 108 4.78 -7.42 2.64
C ASP A 108 5.37 -6.09 3.17
N ALA A 109 4.60 -5.41 4.01
CA ALA A 109 5.01 -4.16 4.68
C ALA A 109 6.07 -4.37 5.78
N LEU A 110 6.42 -5.61 6.12
CA LEU A 110 7.45 -6.00 7.10
C LEU A 110 8.75 -6.45 6.41
N GLY A 111 8.81 -6.36 5.08
CA GLY A 111 9.99 -6.68 4.28
C GLY A 111 10.17 -8.18 4.01
N SER A 112 9.13 -9.00 4.16
CA SER A 112 9.14 -10.43 3.85
C SER A 112 8.57 -10.74 2.47
N VAL A 113 9.13 -11.76 1.82
CA VAL A 113 8.48 -12.39 0.67
C VAL A 113 7.28 -13.18 1.17
N ILE A 114 6.12 -12.95 0.57
CA ILE A 114 4.88 -13.65 0.89
C ILE A 114 4.40 -14.48 -0.31
N ILE A 115 4.05 -15.74 -0.04
CA ILE A 115 3.59 -16.70 -1.04
C ILE A 115 2.28 -17.32 -0.52
N GLY A 116 1.18 -16.97 -1.17
CA GLY A 116 -0.14 -17.52 -0.85
C GLY A 116 -0.42 -18.79 -1.66
N ILE A 117 -0.67 -19.88 -0.96
CA ILE A 117 -1.08 -21.17 -1.52
C ILE A 117 -2.60 -21.24 -1.51
N TYR A 118 -3.21 -21.63 -2.63
CA TYR A 118 -4.65 -21.77 -2.72
C TYR A 118 -5.15 -22.80 -1.72
N GLU A 119 -6.13 -22.44 -0.90
CA GLU A 119 -6.69 -23.28 0.16
C GLU A 119 -7.21 -24.66 -0.30
N LYS A 120 -7.51 -24.82 -1.59
CA LYS A 120 -8.00 -26.08 -2.17
C LYS A 120 -6.88 -26.95 -2.76
N GLU A 121 -5.64 -26.48 -2.70
CA GLU A 121 -4.46 -27.18 -3.17
C GLU A 121 -3.56 -27.53 -1.99
N GLU A 122 -3.04 -28.75 -1.98
CA GLU A 122 -2.07 -29.17 -0.98
C GLU A 122 -0.64 -29.04 -1.53
N THR A 123 0.28 -28.60 -0.67
CA THR A 123 1.70 -28.58 -1.00
C THR A 123 2.49 -29.31 0.08
N ASP A 124 3.47 -30.11 -0.34
CA ASP A 124 4.43 -30.72 0.56
C ASP A 124 5.65 -29.80 0.80
N SER A 125 6.52 -30.19 1.72
CA SER A 125 7.74 -29.43 2.02
C SER A 125 8.69 -29.38 0.82
N ALA A 126 8.76 -30.43 0.00
CA ALA A 126 9.65 -30.48 -1.15
C ALA A 126 9.23 -29.49 -2.25
N PHE A 127 7.93 -29.26 -2.42
CA PHE A 127 7.39 -28.24 -3.30
C PHE A 127 7.76 -26.83 -2.83
N ARG A 128 7.54 -26.53 -1.54
CA ARG A 128 7.88 -25.22 -0.96
C ARG A 128 9.39 -24.96 -1.01
N GLU A 129 10.21 -25.98 -0.79
CA GLU A 129 11.66 -25.89 -0.88
C GLU A 129 12.14 -25.52 -2.28
N LYS A 130 11.49 -26.03 -3.34
CA LYS A 130 11.80 -25.65 -4.72
C LYS A 130 11.55 -24.17 -4.96
N ILE A 131 10.39 -23.66 -4.53
CA ILE A 131 10.06 -22.24 -4.67
C ILE A 131 11.05 -21.38 -3.88
N TYR A 132 11.30 -21.75 -2.62
CA TYR A 132 12.28 -21.06 -1.78
C TYR A 132 13.67 -21.05 -2.43
N SER A 133 14.13 -22.18 -2.97
CA SER A 133 15.43 -22.28 -3.64
C SER A 133 15.54 -21.37 -4.86
N THR A 134 14.49 -21.30 -5.71
CA THR A 134 14.44 -20.39 -6.86
C THR A 134 14.58 -18.93 -6.42
N ILE A 135 13.86 -18.52 -5.38
CA ILE A 135 13.91 -17.14 -4.88
C ILE A 135 15.27 -16.87 -4.21
N LYS A 136 15.75 -17.82 -3.40
CA LYS A 136 17.00 -17.70 -2.65
C LYS A 136 18.21 -17.58 -3.58
N SER A 137 18.25 -18.33 -4.68
CA SER A 137 19.35 -18.21 -5.64
C SER A 137 19.46 -16.81 -6.24
N GLU A 138 18.33 -16.15 -6.51
CA GLU A 138 18.34 -14.78 -7.01
C GLU A 138 18.65 -13.77 -5.89
N ALA A 139 18.16 -14.01 -4.69
CA ALA A 139 18.47 -13.20 -3.52
C ALA A 139 19.98 -13.18 -3.22
N ASP A 140 20.67 -14.31 -3.41
CA ASP A 140 22.12 -14.42 -3.27
C ASP A 140 22.88 -13.56 -4.29
N LEU A 141 22.40 -13.50 -5.54
CA LEU A 141 22.98 -12.63 -6.58
C LEU A 141 22.82 -11.14 -6.25
N LEU A 142 21.77 -10.78 -5.52
CA LEU A 142 21.49 -9.42 -5.05
C LEU A 142 22.14 -9.09 -3.69
N GLY A 143 22.90 -10.03 -3.12
CA GLY A 143 23.53 -9.88 -1.80
C GLY A 143 22.48 -9.71 -0.69
N ILE A 144 21.46 -10.57 -0.68
CA ILE A 144 20.43 -10.67 0.35
C ILE A 144 20.63 -11.98 1.11
N ASP A 145 21.44 -11.94 2.18
CA ASP A 145 21.81 -13.15 2.92
C ASP A 145 20.64 -13.69 3.77
N ASP A 146 19.99 -12.82 4.54
CA ASP A 146 18.86 -13.19 5.40
C ASP A 146 17.53 -12.86 4.73
N LEU A 147 17.12 -13.67 3.76
CA LEU A 147 15.83 -13.50 3.08
C LEU A 147 14.67 -14.08 3.93
N PRO A 148 13.77 -13.26 4.50
CA PRO A 148 12.52 -13.74 5.09
C PRO A 148 11.50 -14.15 4.01
N VAL A 149 11.02 -15.40 4.08
CA VAL A 149 9.99 -15.95 3.17
C VAL A 149 8.90 -16.64 3.97
N ILE A 150 7.64 -16.39 3.61
CA ILE A 150 6.46 -16.89 4.31
C ILE A 150 5.52 -17.56 3.30
N PHE A 151 5.13 -18.79 3.62
CA PHE A 151 4.09 -19.55 2.92
C PHE A 151 2.84 -19.61 3.79
N PHE A 152 1.71 -19.18 3.24
CA PHE A 152 0.44 -19.17 3.96
C PHE A 152 -0.71 -19.68 3.08
N ILE A 153 -1.77 -20.19 3.71
CA ILE A 153 -3.01 -20.57 3.03
C ILE A 153 -3.80 -19.30 2.69
N ALA A 154 -4.28 -19.20 1.46
CA ALA A 154 -5.13 -18.10 1.00
C ALA A 154 -6.34 -18.62 0.20
N PRO A 155 -7.54 -18.05 0.43
CA PRO A 155 -8.66 -18.27 -0.47
C PRO A 155 -8.43 -17.56 -1.80
N MET A 156 -9.05 -18.05 -2.88
CA MET A 156 -9.08 -17.33 -4.14
C MET A 156 -9.69 -15.95 -3.91
N PRO A 157 -9.07 -14.84 -4.36
CA PRO A 157 -9.67 -13.53 -4.21
C PRO A 157 -11.02 -13.48 -4.94
N GLU A 158 -12.10 -13.46 -4.18
CA GLU A 158 -13.43 -13.26 -4.73
C GLU A 158 -13.71 -11.76 -4.78
N LEU A 159 -13.92 -11.25 -6.00
CA LEU A 159 -14.47 -9.92 -6.21
C LEU A 159 -15.95 -9.95 -5.79
N GLN A 160 -16.19 -9.78 -4.49
CA GLN A 160 -17.53 -9.65 -3.90
C GLN A 160 -18.20 -8.32 -4.30
N SER A 161 -17.48 -7.43 -4.99
CA SER A 161 -18.02 -6.22 -5.60
C SER A 161 -17.61 -6.06 -7.05
N SER A 162 -18.59 -5.67 -7.86
CA SER A 162 -18.38 -5.06 -9.16
C SER A 162 -17.74 -3.68 -9.00
N ARG A 163 -16.99 -3.26 -10.03
CA ARG A 163 -16.53 -1.88 -10.18
C ARG A 163 -17.70 -0.88 -10.01
N THR A 164 -18.92 -1.24 -10.38
CA THR A 164 -20.10 -0.36 -10.30
C THR A 164 -20.82 -0.38 -8.95
N ASP A 165 -20.29 -1.05 -7.94
CA ASP A 165 -20.96 -1.14 -6.64
C ASP A 165 -20.70 0.09 -5.77
N ASN A 166 -21.69 0.43 -4.94
CA ASN A 166 -21.55 1.46 -3.93
C ASN A 166 -20.90 0.87 -2.68
N TRP A 167 -19.73 1.39 -2.28
CA TRP A 167 -19.00 0.89 -1.12
C TRP A 167 -18.79 1.98 -0.07
N ARG A 168 -19.07 1.67 1.21
CA ARG A 168 -18.78 2.54 2.37
C ARG A 168 -18.12 1.70 3.47
N PRO A 169 -16.94 2.08 3.99
CA PRO A 169 -16.13 3.27 3.67
C PRO A 169 -15.54 3.22 2.25
N ILE A 170 -15.24 4.36 1.63
CA ILE A 170 -14.72 4.39 0.26
C ILE A 170 -13.41 3.57 0.18
N ILE A 171 -13.34 2.64 -0.77
CA ILE A 171 -12.14 1.86 -1.09
C ILE A 171 -11.63 2.21 -2.49
N GLY A 172 -10.38 1.85 -2.79
CA GLY A 172 -9.85 1.99 -4.15
C GLY A 172 -10.38 0.93 -5.11
N GLY A 173 -10.35 1.23 -6.40
CA GLY A 173 -10.72 0.30 -7.48
C GLY A 173 -12.21 0.29 -7.85
N ILE A 174 -13.09 0.84 -7.01
CA ILE A 174 -14.51 1.03 -7.31
C ILE A 174 -14.75 2.27 -8.19
N GLN A 175 -15.86 2.29 -8.92
CA GLN A 175 -16.19 3.37 -9.84
C GLN A 175 -16.58 4.63 -9.09
N GLY A 176 -15.99 5.75 -9.50
CA GLY A 176 -16.56 7.07 -9.28
C GLY A 176 -17.04 7.65 -10.62
N GLY A 177 -17.82 8.72 -10.57
CA GLY A 177 -18.22 9.46 -11.76
C GLY A 177 -18.31 10.94 -11.50
N SER A 178 -17.79 11.73 -12.44
CA SER A 178 -18.00 13.17 -12.51
C SER A 178 -18.65 13.52 -13.85
N ASP A 179 -18.91 14.80 -14.09
CA ASP A 179 -19.54 15.27 -15.32
C ASP A 179 -18.74 14.99 -16.60
N ILE A 180 -17.45 14.60 -16.47
CA ILE A 180 -16.61 14.20 -17.61
C ILE A 180 -16.63 12.68 -17.88
N GLY A 181 -17.18 11.87 -16.98
CA GLY A 181 -17.32 10.43 -17.17
C GLY A 181 -16.96 9.57 -15.95
N PRO A 182 -16.99 8.24 -16.12
CA PRO A 182 -16.60 7.30 -15.08
C PRO A 182 -15.09 7.28 -14.87
N CYS A 183 -14.68 6.98 -13.65
CA CYS A 183 -13.30 6.86 -13.21
C CYS A 183 -13.17 5.71 -12.21
N SER A 184 -11.95 5.36 -11.83
CA SER A 184 -11.71 4.50 -10.67
C SER A 184 -11.24 5.36 -9.51
N ILE A 185 -11.85 5.18 -8.34
CA ILE A 185 -11.40 5.83 -7.11
C ILE A 185 -10.06 5.21 -6.70
N GLY A 186 -9.09 6.05 -6.32
CA GLY A 186 -7.82 5.61 -5.77
C GLY A 186 -7.92 5.37 -4.26
N PHE A 187 -6.95 5.83 -3.49
CA PHE A 187 -6.89 5.52 -2.06
C PHE A 187 -7.67 6.53 -1.22
N ALA A 188 -8.44 6.04 -0.25
CA ALA A 188 -9.00 6.90 0.79
C ALA A 188 -7.85 7.67 1.48
N ALA A 189 -8.06 8.95 1.74
CA ALA A 189 -7.05 9.82 2.32
C ALA A 189 -7.69 10.88 3.23
N THR A 190 -6.93 11.30 4.24
CA THR A 190 -7.31 12.40 5.11
C THR A 190 -6.23 13.47 5.08
N ARG A 191 -6.62 14.74 4.90
CA ARG A 191 -5.70 15.87 5.00
C ARG A 191 -6.35 16.98 5.81
N ASN A 192 -5.66 17.44 6.86
CA ASN A 192 -6.16 18.48 7.78
C ASN A 192 -7.56 18.19 8.34
N GLY A 193 -7.82 16.92 8.73
CA GLY A 193 -9.12 16.49 9.25
C GLY A 193 -10.23 16.34 8.22
N GLN A 194 -9.94 16.52 6.92
CA GLN A 194 -10.90 16.34 5.84
C GLN A 194 -10.65 15.00 5.16
N ASN A 195 -11.66 14.13 5.21
CA ASN A 195 -11.64 12.83 4.54
C ASN A 195 -11.98 13.00 3.06
N GLY A 196 -11.34 12.22 2.21
CA GLY A 196 -11.56 12.16 0.78
C GLY A 196 -10.83 10.96 0.19
N PHE A 197 -10.45 11.06 -1.08
CA PHE A 197 -9.66 10.04 -1.76
C PHE A 197 -8.71 10.70 -2.76
N VAL A 198 -7.60 10.03 -3.05
CA VAL A 198 -6.67 10.38 -4.11
C VAL A 198 -7.19 9.80 -5.42
N THR A 199 -7.05 10.56 -6.50
CA THR A 199 -7.44 10.14 -7.85
C THR A 199 -6.57 10.87 -8.87
N THR A 200 -6.71 10.49 -10.13
CA THR A 200 -6.03 11.12 -11.26
C THR A 200 -6.55 12.52 -11.52
N GLY A 201 -5.68 13.46 -11.91
CA GLY A 201 -6.04 14.86 -12.14
C GLY A 201 -6.98 15.11 -13.32
N HIS A 202 -7.17 14.11 -14.19
CA HIS A 202 -8.06 14.22 -15.35
C HIS A 202 -9.50 13.77 -15.07
N ILE A 203 -9.89 13.57 -13.81
CA ILE A 203 -11.27 13.21 -13.38
C ILE A 203 -12.22 14.42 -13.30
N GLY A 204 -11.69 15.64 -13.38
CA GLY A 204 -12.48 16.86 -13.31
C GLY A 204 -11.69 17.99 -12.68
N ASP A 205 -12.22 19.20 -12.84
CA ASP A 205 -11.59 20.38 -12.27
C ASP A 205 -11.78 20.47 -10.75
N THR A 206 -11.03 21.38 -10.15
CA THR A 206 -11.24 21.79 -8.75
C THR A 206 -12.70 22.15 -8.51
N GLY A 207 -13.33 21.50 -7.52
CA GLY A 207 -14.72 21.73 -7.16
C GLY A 207 -15.73 20.88 -7.95
N ALA A 208 -15.28 20.04 -8.88
CA ALA A 208 -16.14 19.06 -9.53
C ALA A 208 -16.78 18.12 -8.49
N THR A 209 -18.06 17.79 -8.69
CA THR A 209 -18.73 16.80 -7.86
C THR A 209 -18.41 15.41 -8.38
N VAL A 210 -18.02 14.51 -7.47
CA VAL A 210 -17.80 13.10 -7.78
C VAL A 210 -18.83 12.26 -7.04
N TYR A 211 -19.42 11.32 -7.76
CA TYR A 211 -20.47 10.41 -7.32
C TYR A 211 -19.99 8.97 -7.37
N GLN A 212 -20.71 8.08 -6.70
CA GLN A 212 -20.60 6.64 -6.91
C GLN A 212 -21.97 6.05 -7.27
N PRO A 213 -22.02 5.01 -8.12
CA PRO A 213 -20.93 4.59 -9.01
C PRO A 213 -20.84 5.48 -10.26
N ASN A 214 -21.91 6.21 -10.57
CA ASN A 214 -22.09 6.95 -11.82
C ASN A 214 -22.30 8.44 -11.57
N PHE A 215 -22.00 9.25 -12.59
CA PHE A 215 -22.27 10.67 -12.61
C PHE A 215 -23.77 10.96 -12.85
N LYS A 216 -24.26 12.11 -12.38
CA LYS A 216 -25.62 12.55 -12.74
C LYS A 216 -25.64 12.90 -14.23
N THR A 217 -26.40 12.17 -15.03
CA THR A 217 -26.70 12.60 -16.41
C THR A 217 -27.56 13.86 -16.39
N ARG A 218 -27.29 14.84 -17.27
CA ARG A 218 -28.07 16.10 -17.43
C ARG A 218 -29.58 15.91 -17.56
N TRP A 219 -30.05 14.71 -17.89
CA TRP A 219 -31.46 14.36 -18.02
C TRP A 219 -32.21 14.23 -16.68
N ALA A 220 -31.49 14.07 -15.55
CA ALA A 220 -32.09 14.10 -14.22
C ALA A 220 -32.41 15.54 -13.72
N GLN A 221 -31.94 16.56 -14.45
CA GLN A 221 -32.02 17.96 -14.02
C GLN A 221 -33.38 18.62 -14.26
N SER A 222 -34.25 18.02 -15.11
CA SER A 222 -35.61 18.55 -15.31
C SER A 222 -36.54 18.29 -14.11
N GLN A 223 -36.20 17.36 -13.21
CA GLN A 223 -36.99 17.11 -11.99
C GLN A 223 -36.48 17.87 -10.76
N SER A 224 -35.21 18.29 -10.70
CA SER A 224 -34.65 18.95 -9.50
C SER A 224 -34.54 20.48 -9.59
N LEU A 225 -34.88 21.09 -10.73
CA LEU A 225 -34.87 22.55 -10.92
C LEU A 225 -36.00 23.31 -10.19
N GLN A 226 -36.87 22.62 -9.43
CA GLN A 226 -37.86 23.27 -8.57
C GLN A 226 -37.33 23.68 -7.18
N GLU A 227 -36.16 23.21 -6.74
CA GLU A 227 -35.75 23.46 -5.35
C GLU A 227 -34.29 23.95 -5.23
N GLY A 228 -34.15 25.27 -5.13
CA GLY A 228 -33.04 25.89 -4.39
C GLY A 228 -31.90 26.43 -5.24
N GLN A 229 -32.11 27.62 -5.81
CA GLN A 229 -31.02 28.55 -6.13
C GLN A 229 -30.26 28.93 -4.84
N HIS A 230 -28.92 29.03 -4.89
CA HIS A 230 -28.17 30.18 -4.35
C HIS A 230 -26.67 30.11 -4.72
N LEU A 231 -26.18 31.19 -5.34
CA LEU A 231 -24.79 31.53 -5.71
C LEU A 231 -23.96 31.97 -4.48
N ILE A 232 -22.61 31.94 -4.58
CA ILE A 232 -21.69 33.12 -4.48
C ILE A 232 -20.19 32.72 -4.35
N HIS A 233 -19.40 33.22 -5.32
CA HIS A 233 -18.03 33.81 -5.36
C HIS A 233 -16.72 33.14 -4.83
N HIS A 234 -15.76 33.04 -5.79
CA HIS A 234 -14.28 33.19 -5.82
C HIS A 234 -13.43 33.25 -4.53
N LEU A 235 -12.35 32.42 -4.46
CA LEU A 235 -10.93 32.80 -4.73
C LEU A 235 -9.95 31.58 -4.64
N SER A 236 -9.02 31.55 -5.60
CA SER A 236 -7.75 30.79 -5.82
C SER A 236 -6.98 30.30 -4.56
N SER A 237 -6.20 29.20 -4.48
CA SER A 237 -5.66 28.16 -5.38
C SER A 237 -5.21 26.93 -4.55
N THR A 238 -5.04 25.76 -5.20
CA THR A 238 -4.66 24.42 -4.69
C THR A 238 -5.82 23.60 -4.10
N ALA A 239 -6.30 22.60 -4.84
CA ALA A 239 -7.53 21.89 -4.49
C ALA A 239 -7.30 20.55 -3.79
N MET A 240 -7.63 20.53 -2.51
CA MET A 240 -8.22 19.38 -1.85
C MET A 240 -9.71 19.35 -2.29
N LEU A 241 -10.21 18.24 -2.83
CA LEU A 241 -11.63 18.11 -3.14
C LEU A 241 -12.40 18.00 -1.82
N GLN A 242 -13.07 19.08 -1.41
CA GLN A 242 -13.88 19.12 -0.20
C GLN A 242 -15.19 18.35 -0.40
N LEU A 243 -15.47 17.40 0.51
CA LEU A 243 -16.79 16.80 0.69
C LEU A 243 -17.76 17.83 1.29
N LYS A 244 -18.44 18.60 0.43
CA LYS A 244 -19.69 19.28 0.82
C LYS A 244 -20.86 18.38 0.44
N SER A 245 -21.47 17.78 1.46
CA SER A 245 -22.77 17.08 1.44
C SER A 245 -23.09 16.34 0.14
N LEU A 246 -22.74 15.05 0.07
CA LEU A 246 -23.29 14.16 -0.95
C LEU A 246 -24.81 14.10 -0.74
N LYS A 247 -25.58 14.77 -1.60
CA LYS A 247 -27.04 14.60 -1.64
C LYS A 247 -27.35 13.22 -2.22
N VAL A 248 -28.01 12.41 -1.40
CA VAL A 248 -28.67 11.17 -1.79
C VAL A 248 -29.74 11.49 -2.83
N LEU A 249 -29.73 10.76 -3.95
CA LEU A 249 -30.92 10.45 -4.74
C LEU A 249 -30.98 8.93 -4.84
#